data_AF-A0A7Z9IKX0-F1
#
_entry.id   AF-A0A7Z9IKX0-F1
#
_cell.length_a   1.000
_cell.length_b   1.000
_cell.length_c   1.000
_cell.angle_alpha   90.00
_cell.angle_beta   90.00
_cell.angle_gamma   90.00
#
_symmetry.space_group_name_H-M   'P 1'
#
loop_
_entity.id
_entity.type
_entity.pdbx_description
1 polymer ?
#
loop_
_entity_poly.entity_id
_entity_poly.type
_entity_poly.pdbx_seq_one_letter_code
_entity_poly.pdbx_strand_id
1 'polypeptide(L)'
;MLKSNIYFSRITNLSSVGKFIAIAVLCGGASSFARFFISDIVQKKVRWEDPIHMSWLPSTYLGIPAFLAGALLTYILVKVIIGEGYLNRNIFIWIFIGLLYGIFVPFMTGLLLPMGMFVMNVSIGVIELNKAFYFFLDAIVLAPTNAFTHGIFGVISGLICGMCLAVALGLMDRIQLIGSRWQLAVGIAFSAFMIIFSKFAPTPFLANFG
;
A
#
# COMPACT_ATOMS: atom_id res chain seq x y z
N MET A 1 -36.25 -26.09 9.36
CA MET A 1 -35.00 -25.69 10.01
C MET A 1 -33.99 -25.29 8.94
N LEU A 2 -33.80 -23.98 8.74
CA LEU A 2 -32.81 -23.41 7.82
C LEU A 2 -31.40 -23.64 8.39
N LYS A 3 -30.62 -24.54 7.79
CA LYS A 3 -29.16 -24.55 7.99
C LYS A 3 -28.55 -23.65 6.91
N SER A 4 -28.07 -22.48 7.33
CA SER A 4 -27.36 -21.53 6.49
C SER A 4 -26.11 -22.19 5.90
N ASN A 5 -26.11 -22.46 4.61
CA ASN A 5 -24.88 -22.67 3.84
C ASN A 5 -24.14 -21.33 3.79
N ILE A 6 -23.30 -21.11 4.81
CA ILE A 6 -22.43 -19.93 4.89
C ILE A 6 -21.36 -20.12 3.81
N TYR A 7 -21.55 -19.39 2.70
CA TYR A 7 -20.56 -18.85 1.76
C TYR A 7 -19.10 -19.26 2.02
N PHE A 8 -18.71 -20.45 1.54
CA PHE A 8 -17.31 -20.82 1.40
C PHE A 8 -16.82 -20.39 0.01
N SER A 9 -15.97 -19.35 -0.05
CA SER A 9 -15.26 -19.01 -1.29
C SER A 9 -14.20 -20.09 -1.52
N ARG A 10 -14.29 -20.81 -2.63
CA ARG A 10 -13.32 -21.85 -3.00
C ARG A 10 -12.60 -21.39 -4.25
N ILE A 11 -11.36 -20.91 -4.10
CA ILE A 11 -10.49 -20.70 -5.25
C ILE A 11 -9.99 -22.07 -5.72
N THR A 12 -10.71 -22.68 -6.65
CA THR A 12 -10.41 -24.06 -7.12
C THR A 12 -9.49 -24.09 -8.33
N ASN A 13 -9.25 -22.96 -9.00
CA ASN A 13 -8.60 -22.93 -10.31
C ASN A 13 -7.34 -22.06 -10.30
N LEU A 14 -6.20 -22.61 -10.75
CA LEU A 14 -4.87 -21.98 -10.69
C LEU A 14 -4.82 -20.62 -11.41
N SER A 15 -5.55 -20.48 -12.53
CA SER A 15 -5.70 -19.21 -13.26
C SER A 15 -6.47 -18.14 -12.45
N SER A 16 -7.41 -18.57 -11.61
CA SER A 16 -8.22 -17.70 -10.74
C SER A 16 -7.40 -17.19 -9.56
N VAL A 17 -6.48 -18.01 -9.04
CA VAL A 17 -5.50 -17.63 -8.01
C VAL A 17 -4.58 -16.52 -8.51
N GLY A 18 -3.96 -16.70 -9.68
CA GLY A 18 -3.03 -15.72 -10.24
C GLY A 18 -3.68 -14.35 -10.46
N LYS A 19 -4.92 -14.34 -10.98
CA LYS A 19 -5.70 -13.11 -11.14
C LYS A 19 -6.03 -12.45 -9.80
N PHE A 20 -6.41 -13.24 -8.79
CA PHE A 20 -6.65 -12.70 -7.45
C PHE A 20 -5.42 -12.02 -6.87
N ILE A 21 -4.27 -12.70 -6.94
CA ILE A 21 -3.01 -12.15 -6.44
C ILE A 21 -2.66 -10.87 -7.19
N ALA A 22 -2.75 -10.84 -8.51
CA ALA A 22 -2.43 -9.65 -9.31
C ALA A 22 -3.28 -8.44 -8.89
N ILE A 23 -4.59 -8.62 -8.71
CA ILE A 23 -5.48 -7.53 -8.30
C ILE A 23 -5.22 -7.14 -6.85
N ALA A 24 -5.00 -8.10 -5.96
CA ALA A 24 -4.66 -7.84 -4.56
C ALA A 24 -3.38 -7.00 -4.45
N VAL A 25 -2.36 -7.32 -5.24
CA VAL A 25 -1.11 -6.56 -5.32
C VAL A 25 -1.33 -5.13 -5.80
N LEU A 26 -2.21 -4.92 -6.79
CA LEU A 26 -2.59 -3.57 -7.22
C LEU A 26 -3.30 -2.79 -6.10
N CYS A 27 -4.24 -3.41 -5.40
CA CYS A 27 -4.92 -2.80 -4.25
C CYS A 27 -3.92 -2.43 -3.14
N GLY A 28 -2.99 -3.35 -2.82
CA GLY A 28 -1.91 -3.10 -1.88
C GLY A 28 -1.05 -1.92 -2.29
N GLY A 29 -0.52 -1.93 -3.52
CA GLY A 29 0.27 -0.82 -4.04
C GLY A 29 -0.47 0.51 -3.97
N ALA A 30 -1.75 0.56 -4.39
CA ALA A 30 -2.57 1.77 -4.35
C ALA A 30 -2.83 2.26 -2.91
N SER A 31 -3.09 1.33 -1.97
CA SER A 31 -3.24 1.67 -0.55
C SER A 31 -1.96 2.24 0.05
N SER A 32 -0.79 1.69 -0.28
CA SER A 32 0.49 2.23 0.19
C SER A 32 0.82 3.59 -0.43
N PHE A 33 0.55 3.75 -1.73
CA PHE A 33 0.69 5.03 -2.42
C PHE A 33 -0.15 6.11 -1.74
N ALA A 34 -1.44 5.82 -1.48
CA ALA A 34 -2.34 6.73 -0.79
C ALA A 34 -1.85 7.05 0.63
N ARG A 35 -1.47 6.02 1.39
CA ARG A 35 -0.91 6.15 2.74
C ARG A 35 0.28 7.09 2.78
N PHE A 36 1.20 6.99 1.81
CA PHE A 36 2.39 7.82 1.76
C PHE A 36 2.04 9.31 1.72
N PHE A 37 1.09 9.74 0.87
CA PHE A 37 0.67 11.14 0.82
C PHE A 37 -0.08 11.61 2.05
N ILE A 38 -0.90 10.73 2.65
CA ILE A 38 -1.57 11.04 3.92
C ILE A 38 -0.52 11.26 5.02
N SER A 39 0.48 10.38 5.09
CA SER A 39 1.57 10.47 6.07
C SER A 39 2.45 11.70 5.85
N ASP A 40 2.72 12.11 4.61
CA ASP A 40 3.43 13.37 4.29
C ASP A 40 2.68 14.60 4.82
N ILE A 41 1.36 14.67 4.59
CA ILE A 41 0.51 15.75 5.10
C ILE A 41 0.51 15.79 6.63
N VAL A 42 0.41 14.63 7.28
CA VAL A 42 0.49 14.50 8.74
C VAL A 42 1.84 15.01 9.25
N GLN A 43 2.95 14.61 8.61
CA GLN A 43 4.28 15.05 9.03
C GLN A 43 4.47 16.56 8.92
N LYS A 44 3.93 17.20 7.88
CA LYS A 44 3.93 18.67 7.74
C LYS A 44 3.20 19.34 8.90
N LYS A 45 2.01 18.84 9.26
CA LYS A 45 1.26 19.34 10.43
C LYS A 45 2.05 19.18 11.74
N VAL A 46 2.70 18.04 11.96
CA VAL A 46 3.55 17.81 13.15
C VAL A 46 4.75 18.76 13.19
N ARG A 47 5.26 19.17 12.02
CA ARG A 47 6.35 20.15 11.88
C ARG A 47 5.89 21.61 11.86
N TRP A 48 4.61 21.88 12.09
CA TRP A 48 4.02 23.22 12.03
C TRP A 48 4.14 23.88 10.64
N GLU A 49 4.21 23.06 9.59
CA GLU A 49 4.19 23.48 8.19
C GLU A 49 2.76 23.42 7.64
N ASP A 50 2.46 24.27 6.65
CA ASP A 50 1.15 24.25 5.99
C ASP A 50 0.90 22.90 5.30
N PRO A 51 -0.23 22.22 5.59
CA PRO A 51 -0.55 20.94 4.99
C PRO A 51 -0.97 21.15 3.53
N ILE A 52 0.02 21.13 2.63
CA ILE A 52 -0.19 21.23 1.18
C ILE A 52 0.10 19.90 0.50
N HIS A 53 -0.72 19.58 -0.50
CA HIS A 53 -0.51 18.44 -1.38
C HIS A 53 0.84 18.57 -2.09
N MET A 54 1.60 17.47 -2.12
CA MET A 54 2.86 17.43 -2.84
C MET A 54 2.62 17.64 -4.34
N SER A 55 3.50 18.41 -4.99
CA SER A 55 3.42 18.65 -6.44
C SER A 55 3.56 17.35 -7.24
N TRP A 56 3.11 17.36 -8.50
CA TRP A 56 3.00 16.16 -9.33
C TRP A 56 4.31 15.38 -9.49
N LEU A 57 5.42 16.07 -9.72
CA LEU A 57 6.69 15.43 -10.03
C LEU A 57 7.28 14.68 -8.82
N PRO A 58 7.48 15.29 -7.62
CA PRO A 58 7.90 14.55 -6.42
C PRO A 58 6.91 13.47 -6.02
N SER A 59 5.61 13.70 -6.24
CA SER A 59 4.58 12.69 -5.98
C SER A 59 4.80 11.42 -6.78
N THR A 60 5.15 11.52 -8.06
CA THR A 60 5.41 10.32 -8.87
C THR A 60 6.66 9.57 -8.40
N TYR A 61 7.78 10.27 -8.21
CA TYR A 61 9.05 9.64 -7.85
C TYR A 61 9.06 9.03 -6.44
N LEU A 62 8.34 9.62 -5.49
CA LEU A 62 8.27 9.10 -4.12
C LEU A 62 7.09 8.15 -3.90
N GLY A 63 6.03 8.33 -4.68
CA GLY A 63 4.88 7.44 -4.68
C GLY A 63 5.19 6.06 -5.27
N ILE A 64 6.05 5.96 -6.29
CA ILE A 64 6.45 4.66 -6.87
C ILE A 64 7.09 3.72 -5.84
N PRO A 65 8.12 4.14 -5.07
CA PRO A 65 8.66 3.35 -3.96
C PRO A 65 7.59 2.91 -2.95
N ALA A 66 6.67 3.81 -2.58
CA ALA A 66 5.57 3.47 -1.68
C ALA A 66 4.65 2.40 -2.29
N PHE A 67 4.28 2.56 -3.56
CA PHE A 67 3.48 1.58 -4.29
C PHE A 67 4.17 0.22 -4.33
N LEU A 68 5.47 0.18 -4.64
CA LEU A 68 6.25 -1.05 -4.69
C LEU A 68 6.34 -1.73 -3.31
N ALA A 69 6.56 -0.97 -2.23
CA ALA A 69 6.53 -1.50 -0.86
C ALA A 69 5.18 -2.17 -0.55
N GLY A 70 4.07 -1.51 -0.88
CA GLY A 70 2.72 -2.06 -0.68
C GLY A 70 2.47 -3.30 -1.52
N ALA A 71 2.78 -3.23 -2.81
CA ALA A 71 2.61 -4.32 -3.76
C ALA A 71 3.39 -5.58 -3.34
N LEU A 72 4.67 -5.43 -2.96
CA LEU A 72 5.53 -6.53 -2.52
C LEU A 72 5.01 -7.15 -1.22
N LEU A 73 4.65 -6.33 -0.23
CA LEU A 73 4.15 -6.85 1.04
C LEU A 73 2.81 -7.57 0.85
N THR A 74 1.89 -7.01 0.07
CA THR A 74 0.61 -7.67 -0.23
C THR A 74 0.82 -8.97 -0.99
N TYR A 75 1.76 -9.02 -1.95
CA TYR A 75 2.10 -10.25 -2.64
C TYR A 75 2.54 -11.34 -1.66
N ILE A 76 3.46 -11.03 -0.75
CA ILE A 76 3.97 -11.98 0.25
C ILE A 76 2.83 -12.47 1.15
N LEU A 77 2.07 -11.54 1.75
CA LEU A 77 0.99 -11.87 2.68
C LEU A 77 -0.10 -12.73 2.02
N VAL A 78 -0.55 -12.35 0.82
CA VAL A 78 -1.62 -13.07 0.10
C VAL A 78 -1.14 -14.41 -0.44
N LYS A 79 0.10 -14.49 -0.93
CA LYS A 79 0.66 -15.75 -1.45
C LYS A 79 0.87 -16.78 -0.35
N VAL A 80 1.37 -16.39 0.82
CA VAL A 80 1.53 -17.30 1.98
C VAL A 80 0.17 -17.91 2.35
N ILE A 81 -0.87 -17.09 2.45
CA ILE A 81 -2.21 -17.55 2.83
C ILE A 81 -2.85 -18.46 1.77
N ILE A 82 -2.64 -18.17 0.49
CA ILE A 82 -3.15 -19.03 -0.58
C ILE A 82 -2.34 -20.32 -0.68
N GLY A 83 -1.02 -20.25 -0.48
CA GLY A 83 -0.10 -21.39 -0.55
C GLY A 83 -0.29 -22.41 0.57
N GLU A 84 -0.67 -21.95 1.77
CA GLU A 84 -0.99 -22.82 2.90
C GLU A 84 -2.38 -23.48 2.78
N GLY A 85 -3.13 -23.17 1.72
CA GLY A 85 -4.38 -23.85 1.42
C GLY A 85 -5.44 -23.70 2.51
N TYR A 86 -5.45 -22.58 3.24
CA TYR A 86 -6.45 -22.31 4.29
C TYR A 86 -7.87 -22.56 3.76
N LEU A 87 -8.43 -23.70 4.14
CA LEU A 87 -9.73 -24.20 3.69
C LEU A 87 -10.89 -23.35 4.24
N ASN A 88 -10.65 -22.57 5.30
CA ASN A 88 -11.58 -21.63 5.91
C ASN A 88 -11.01 -20.21 5.94
N ARG A 89 -11.01 -19.54 4.78
CA ARG A 89 -10.72 -18.09 4.69
C ARG A 89 -11.84 -17.29 5.33
N ASN A 90 -11.76 -17.11 6.65
CA ASN A 90 -12.69 -16.29 7.41
C ASN A 90 -12.25 -14.81 7.41
N ILE A 91 -13.17 -13.92 7.77
CA ILE A 91 -12.92 -12.47 7.82
C ILE A 91 -11.72 -12.09 8.70
N PHE A 92 -11.43 -12.88 9.73
CA PHE A 92 -10.27 -12.71 10.61
C PHE A 92 -8.93 -12.78 9.87
N ILE A 93 -8.81 -13.62 8.83
CA ILE A 93 -7.56 -13.72 8.05
C ILE A 93 -7.33 -12.41 7.30
N TRP A 94 -8.37 -11.84 6.70
CA TRP A 94 -8.27 -10.56 6.00
C TRP A 94 -7.95 -9.41 6.95
N ILE A 95 -8.57 -9.37 8.14
CA ILE A 95 -8.23 -8.40 9.19
C ILE A 95 -6.76 -8.54 9.62
N PHE A 96 -6.28 -9.76 9.81
CA PHE A 96 -4.89 -10.03 10.17
C PHE A 96 -3.91 -9.56 9.07
N ILE A 97 -4.24 -9.81 7.79
CA ILE A 97 -3.47 -9.23 6.67
C ILE A 97 -3.48 -7.70 6.76
N GLY A 98 -4.64 -7.09 6.99
CA GLY A 98 -4.75 -5.64 7.11
C GLY A 98 -3.90 -5.06 8.23
N LEU A 99 -3.86 -5.72 9.39
CA LEU A 99 -3.03 -5.33 10.52
C LEU A 99 -1.54 -5.46 10.20
N LEU A 100 -1.09 -6.64 9.71
CA LEU A 100 0.30 -6.84 9.31
C LEU A 100 0.72 -5.84 8.24
N TYR A 101 -0.11 -5.68 7.21
CA TYR A 101 0.11 -4.72 6.15
C TYR A 101 0.23 -3.30 6.72
N GLY A 102 -0.71 -2.89 7.56
CA GLY A 102 -0.74 -1.54 8.12
C GLY A 102 0.43 -1.22 9.03
N ILE A 103 0.93 -2.22 9.79
CA ILE A 103 2.11 -2.07 10.64
C ILE A 103 3.39 -2.02 9.82
N PHE A 104 3.57 -2.94 8.85
CA PHE A 104 4.86 -3.13 8.17
C PHE A 104 5.06 -2.27 6.92
N VAL A 105 3.99 -1.89 6.19
CA VAL A 105 4.12 -1.04 4.99
C VAL A 105 4.83 0.30 5.23
N PRO A 106 4.56 1.03 6.33
CA PRO A 106 5.29 2.26 6.64
C PRO A 106 6.82 2.07 6.68
N PHE A 107 7.29 0.98 7.31
CA PHE A 107 8.72 0.64 7.37
C PHE A 107 9.28 0.28 6.01
N MET A 108 8.58 -0.57 5.25
CA MET A 108 8.98 -0.95 3.89
C MET A 108 9.02 0.24 2.95
N THR A 109 8.08 1.18 3.10
CA THR A 109 8.10 2.44 2.33
C THR A 109 9.33 3.27 2.69
N GLY A 110 9.64 3.41 3.98
CA GLY A 110 10.81 4.16 4.44
C GLY A 110 12.14 3.57 3.98
N LEU A 111 12.24 2.23 3.86
CA LEU A 111 13.41 1.55 3.28
C LEU A 111 13.63 1.92 1.81
N LEU A 112 12.55 2.05 1.02
CA LEU A 112 12.64 2.32 -0.43
C LEU A 112 12.69 3.83 -0.75
N LEU A 113 12.31 4.69 0.19
CA LEU A 113 12.19 6.13 -0.03
C LEU A 113 13.52 6.84 -0.38
N PRO A 114 14.67 6.56 0.25
CA PRO A 114 15.95 7.13 -0.16
C PRO A 114 16.28 6.85 -1.64
N MET A 115 15.92 5.66 -2.13
CA MET A 115 16.12 5.31 -3.54
C MET A 115 15.20 6.12 -4.46
N GLY A 116 13.96 6.38 -4.05
CA GLY A 116 13.07 7.30 -4.75
C GLY A 116 13.60 8.73 -4.82
N MET A 117 14.14 9.23 -3.71
CA MET A 117 14.79 10.54 -3.62
C MET A 117 16.03 10.62 -4.51
N PHE A 118 16.85 9.57 -4.54
CA PHE A 118 18.01 9.48 -5.43
C PHE A 118 17.60 9.58 -6.90
N VAL A 119 16.64 8.75 -7.34
CA VAL A 119 16.15 8.77 -8.73
C VAL A 119 15.56 10.14 -9.08
N MET A 120 14.79 10.75 -8.17
CA MET A 120 14.27 12.10 -8.35
C MET A 120 15.41 13.11 -8.55
N ASN A 121 16.39 13.13 -7.65
CA ASN A 121 17.50 14.09 -7.66
C ASN A 121 18.42 13.94 -8.88
N VAL A 122 18.60 12.72 -9.39
CA VAL A 122 19.29 12.49 -10.67
C VAL A 122 18.44 13.02 -11.83
N SER A 123 17.13 12.76 -11.84
CA SER A 123 16.24 13.18 -12.93
C SER A 123 16.10 14.69 -13.09
N ILE A 124 16.17 15.45 -11.98
CA ILE A 124 16.09 16.92 -11.98
C ILE A 124 17.47 17.60 -12.09
N GLY A 125 18.55 16.82 -12.26
CA GLY A 125 19.90 17.34 -12.44
C GLY A 125 20.56 17.89 -11.18
N VAL A 126 20.02 17.61 -9.99
CA VAL A 126 20.65 18.00 -8.71
C VAL A 126 21.88 17.15 -8.42
N ILE A 127 21.89 15.88 -8.86
CA ILE A 127 23.05 14.99 -8.74
C ILE A 127 23.72 14.84 -10.11
N GLU A 128 25.00 15.19 -10.19
CA GLU A 128 25.84 14.91 -11.35
C GLU A 128 26.05 13.38 -11.51
N LEU A 129 25.95 12.87 -12.75
CA LEU A 129 26.08 11.44 -13.07
C LEU A 129 27.41 10.82 -12.61
N ASN A 130 28.49 11.58 -12.62
CA ASN A 130 29.81 11.17 -12.13
C ASN A 130 29.82 10.89 -10.60
N LYS A 131 28.92 11.51 -9.83
CA LYS A 131 28.78 11.36 -8.37
C LYS A 131 27.61 10.46 -7.99
N ALA A 132 26.80 10.02 -8.95
CA ALA A 132 25.59 9.24 -8.70
C ALA A 132 25.84 7.95 -7.91
N PHE A 133 26.99 7.30 -8.10
CA PHE A 133 27.36 6.10 -7.33
C PHE A 133 27.48 6.38 -5.82
N TYR A 134 28.07 7.52 -5.44
CA TYR A 134 28.20 7.89 -4.02
C TYR A 134 26.84 8.17 -3.38
N PHE A 135 25.96 8.90 -4.06
CA PHE A 135 24.60 9.16 -3.57
C PHE A 135 23.73 7.91 -3.52
N PHE A 136 23.96 6.95 -4.41
CA PHE A 136 23.30 5.64 -4.35
C PHE A 136 23.73 4.85 -3.11
N LEU A 137 25.02 4.82 -2.78
CA LEU A 137 25.52 4.19 -1.57
C LEU A 137 24.98 4.89 -0.31
N ASP A 138 24.94 6.22 -0.30
CA ASP A 138 24.38 7.02 0.79
C ASP A 138 22.88 6.71 1.00
N ALA A 139 22.11 6.58 -0.09
CA ALA A 139 20.72 6.17 -0.03
C ALA A 139 20.53 4.79 0.63
N ILE A 140 21.44 3.83 0.40
CA ILE A 140 21.42 2.51 1.06
C ILE A 140 21.71 2.65 2.56
N VAL A 141 22.70 3.46 2.93
CA VAL A 141 23.09 3.68 4.34
C VAL A 141 21.98 4.39 5.12
N LEU A 142 21.24 5.31 4.48
CA LEU A 142 20.13 6.04 5.09
C LEU A 142 18.82 5.23 5.18
N ALA A 143 18.70 4.13 4.42
CA ALA A 143 17.48 3.34 4.35
C ALA A 143 16.98 2.83 5.72
N PRO A 144 17.82 2.26 6.61
CA PRO A 144 17.36 1.80 7.91
C PRO A 144 16.80 2.93 8.77
N THR A 145 17.48 4.08 8.83
CA THR A 145 17.02 5.24 9.61
C THR A 145 15.68 5.75 9.09
N ASN A 146 15.55 5.90 7.76
CA ASN A 146 14.29 6.33 7.14
C ASN A 146 13.17 5.31 7.32
N ALA A 147 13.49 4.01 7.36
CA ALA A 147 12.52 2.97 7.68
C ALA A 147 11.91 3.15 9.07
N PHE A 148 12.71 3.45 10.08
CA PHE A 148 12.20 3.70 11.43
C PHE A 148 11.42 5.01 11.52
N THR A 149 11.92 6.09 10.92
CA THR A 149 11.23 7.38 10.93
C THR A 149 9.86 7.29 10.25
N HIS A 150 9.80 6.79 9.02
CA HIS A 150 8.52 6.61 8.32
C HIS A 150 7.67 5.49 8.92
N GLY A 151 8.30 4.48 9.52
CA GLY A 151 7.66 3.43 10.28
C GLY A 151 6.79 4.01 11.39
N ILE A 152 7.43 4.71 12.34
CA ILE A 152 6.80 5.25 13.55
C ILE A 152 5.73 6.30 13.20
N PHE A 153 6.06 7.29 12.37
CA PHE A 153 5.10 8.34 11.99
C PHE A 153 3.99 7.83 11.06
N GLY A 154 4.20 6.70 10.40
CA GLY A 154 3.28 6.16 9.41
C GLY A 154 2.34 5.09 9.94
N VAL A 155 2.50 4.58 11.18
CA VAL A 155 1.72 3.43 11.69
C VAL A 155 0.22 3.68 11.66
N ILE A 156 -0.26 4.83 12.14
CA ILE A 156 -1.70 5.11 12.23
C ILE A 156 -2.32 5.15 10.82
N SER A 157 -1.75 5.95 9.92
CA SER A 157 -2.17 6.00 8.52
C SER A 157 -2.07 4.62 7.84
N GLY A 158 -1.05 3.83 8.21
CA GLY A 158 -0.83 2.47 7.75
C GLY A 158 -1.93 1.52 8.19
N LEU A 159 -2.31 1.53 9.47
CA LEU A 159 -3.41 0.73 10.03
C LEU A 159 -4.74 1.06 9.35
N ILE A 160 -5.05 2.34 9.13
CA ILE A 160 -6.27 2.76 8.43
C ILE A 160 -6.29 2.19 7.00
N CYS A 161 -5.19 2.40 6.25
CA CYS A 161 -5.09 1.89 4.88
C CYS A 161 -5.07 0.35 4.84
N GLY A 162 -4.49 -0.30 5.83
CA GLY A 162 -4.48 -1.76 5.99
C GLY A 162 -5.87 -2.32 6.27
N MET A 163 -6.68 -1.65 7.08
CA MET A 163 -8.07 -2.03 7.30
C MET A 163 -8.92 -1.82 6.04
N CYS A 164 -8.72 -0.72 5.30
CA CYS A 164 -9.34 -0.53 3.99
C CYS A 164 -8.98 -1.65 3.02
N LEU A 165 -7.69 -2.03 2.97
CA LEU A 165 -7.21 -3.15 2.15
C LEU A 165 -7.84 -4.48 2.59
N ALA A 166 -7.94 -4.75 3.89
CA ALA A 166 -8.57 -5.96 4.42
C ALA A 166 -10.03 -6.08 3.98
N VAL A 167 -10.79 -4.99 4.06
CA VAL A 167 -12.18 -4.93 3.58
C VAL A 167 -12.23 -5.20 2.08
N ALA A 168 -11.37 -4.55 1.29
CA ALA A 168 -11.32 -4.74 -0.15
C ALA A 168 -11.00 -6.20 -0.53
N LEU A 169 -9.98 -6.81 0.09
CA LEU A 169 -9.60 -8.20 -0.15
C LEU A 169 -10.68 -9.18 0.28
N GLY A 170 -11.32 -8.95 1.44
CA GLY A 170 -12.44 -9.78 1.91
C GLY A 170 -13.66 -9.69 1.00
N LEU A 171 -13.97 -8.50 0.47
CA LEU A 171 -15.02 -8.32 -0.54
C LEU A 171 -14.67 -9.02 -1.85
N MET A 172 -13.43 -8.86 -2.33
CA MET A 172 -12.94 -9.52 -3.54
C MET A 172 -13.02 -11.05 -3.44
N ASP A 173 -12.64 -11.62 -2.30
CA ASP A 173 -12.68 -13.05 -2.04
C ASP A 173 -14.13 -13.59 -2.04
N ARG A 174 -15.09 -12.84 -1.49
CA ARG A 174 -16.51 -13.20 -1.53
C ARG A 174 -17.13 -13.05 -2.92
N ILE A 175 -16.82 -11.96 -3.61
CA ILE A 175 -17.38 -11.62 -4.93
C ILE A 175 -16.84 -12.55 -6.03
N GLN A 176 -15.73 -13.23 -5.79
CA GLN A 176 -15.21 -14.24 -6.71
C GLN A 176 -16.23 -15.35 -7.04
N LEU A 177 -17.16 -15.64 -6.12
CA LEU A 177 -18.28 -16.58 -6.34
C LEU A 177 -19.25 -16.11 -7.43
N ILE A 178 -19.37 -14.80 -7.62
CA ILE A 178 -20.27 -14.16 -8.59
C ILE A 178 -19.57 -14.04 -9.95
N GLY A 179 -18.24 -13.94 -9.97
CA GLY A 179 -17.41 -14.04 -11.17
C GLY A 179 -16.17 -13.15 -11.14
N SER A 180 -15.09 -13.57 -11.81
CA SER A 180 -13.79 -12.86 -11.78
C SER A 180 -13.81 -11.44 -12.34
N ARG A 181 -14.79 -11.08 -13.19
CA ARG A 181 -14.96 -9.72 -13.73
C ARG A 181 -15.35 -8.72 -12.65
N TRP A 182 -16.20 -9.12 -11.71
CA TRP A 182 -16.63 -8.27 -10.60
C TRP A 182 -15.52 -8.06 -9.58
N GLN A 183 -14.67 -9.07 -9.38
CA GLN A 183 -13.47 -8.96 -8.57
C GLN A 183 -12.49 -7.92 -9.15
N LEU A 184 -12.28 -7.93 -10.47
CA LEU A 184 -11.49 -6.91 -11.17
C LEU A 184 -12.09 -5.51 -10.98
N ALA A 185 -13.41 -5.38 -11.17
CA ALA A 185 -14.09 -4.09 -11.03
C ALA A 185 -13.92 -3.51 -9.61
N VAL A 186 -14.10 -4.32 -8.56
CA VAL A 186 -13.92 -3.87 -7.18
C VAL A 186 -12.47 -3.48 -6.89
N GLY A 187 -11.50 -4.29 -7.32
CA GLY A 187 -10.08 -3.99 -7.07
C GLY A 187 -9.61 -2.72 -7.79
N ILE A 188 -10.04 -2.52 -9.03
CA ILE A 188 -9.74 -1.29 -9.81
C ILE A 188 -10.43 -0.08 -9.18
N ALA A 189 -11.71 -0.19 -8.84
CA ALA A 189 -12.46 0.89 -8.21
C ALA A 189 -11.86 1.30 -6.86
N PHE A 190 -11.47 0.32 -6.03
CA PHE A 190 -10.78 0.57 -4.77
C PHE A 190 -9.43 1.25 -4.98
N SER A 191 -8.62 0.75 -5.91
CA SER A 191 -7.30 1.33 -6.21
C SER A 191 -7.40 2.77 -6.69
N ALA A 192 -8.33 3.05 -7.62
CA ALA A 192 -8.59 4.39 -8.12
C ALA A 192 -9.10 5.30 -6.99
N PHE A 193 -10.03 4.82 -6.17
CA PHE A 193 -10.54 5.55 -5.01
C PHE A 193 -9.42 5.95 -4.05
N MET A 194 -8.54 5.02 -3.66
CA MET A 194 -7.43 5.30 -2.74
C MET A 194 -6.50 6.40 -3.29
N ILE A 195 -6.14 6.30 -4.57
CA ILE A 195 -5.25 7.29 -5.22
C ILE A 195 -5.93 8.67 -5.28
N ILE A 196 -7.17 8.73 -5.79
CA ILE A 196 -7.94 9.98 -5.92
C ILE A 196 -8.16 10.61 -4.54
N PHE A 197 -8.59 9.82 -3.56
CA PHE A 197 -8.82 10.28 -2.20
C PHE A 197 -7.56 10.91 -1.60
N SER A 198 -6.39 10.25 -1.75
CA SER A 198 -5.13 10.79 -1.20
C SER A 198 -4.67 12.10 -1.85
N LYS A 199 -5.10 12.39 -3.08
CA LYS A 199 -4.67 13.56 -3.86
C LYS A 199 -5.66 14.73 -3.83
N PHE A 200 -6.93 14.43 -3.63
CA PHE A 200 -8.00 15.44 -3.77
C PHE A 200 -8.81 15.65 -2.49
N ALA A 201 -8.66 14.79 -1.47
CA ALA A 201 -9.31 15.06 -0.19
C ALA A 201 -8.73 16.33 0.46
N PRO A 202 -9.54 17.05 1.25
CA PRO A 202 -9.09 18.25 1.94
C PRO A 202 -7.89 17.94 2.84
N THR A 203 -6.79 18.67 2.67
CA THR A 203 -5.57 18.47 3.48
C THR A 203 -5.80 18.62 4.99
N PRO A 204 -6.69 19.52 5.50
CA PRO A 204 -6.96 19.59 6.94
C PRO A 204 -7.64 18.33 7.48
N PHE A 205 -8.46 17.67 6.64
CA PHE A 205 -9.09 16.40 6.98
C PHE A 205 -8.06 15.27 6.98
N LEU A 206 -7.21 15.20 5.96
CA LEU A 206 -6.16 14.19 5.86
C LEU A 206 -5.15 14.26 7.02
N ALA A 207 -4.86 15.48 7.50
CA ALA A 207 -3.93 15.72 8.59
C ALA A 207 -4.44 15.25 9.97
N ASN A 208 -5.67 14.70 10.05
CA ASN A 208 -6.21 14.07 11.27
C ASN A 208 -6.00 12.55 11.30
N PHE A 209 -5.38 11.96 10.26
CA PHE A 209 -5.11 10.52 10.18
C PHE A 209 -3.74 10.11 10.72
N GLY A 210 -3.16 10.90 11.63
CA GLY A 210 -1.89 10.62 12.27
C GLY A 210 -1.82 11.11 13.70
#